data_AF-A0A8E4W280-F1
#
_entry.id   AF-A0A8E4W280-F1
#
_cell.length_a   1.000
_cell.length_b   1.000
_cell.length_c   1.000
_cell.angle_alpha   90.00
_cell.angle_beta   90.00
_cell.angle_gamma   90.00
#
_symmetry.space_group_name_H-M   'P 1'
#
loop_
_entity.id
_entity.type
_entity.pdbx_description
1 polymer ?
#
loop_
_entity_poly.entity_id
_entity_poly.type
_entity_poly.pdbx_seq_one_letter_code
_entity_poly.pdbx_strand_id
1 'polypeptide(L)'
;MTRERVAAALLALLAVTGCSDFVLNPISPQEARRQVIDVSRQVVADLGAEVAEAKFGYDSCNDYGKAPFRGHVSMGLWMPGAERSREVTPESVLSRLRERGWRTDPDFHSHAATFKRDGVDVQVWVIPPPLPNDPAVAHVLVDVLGECRDNFDHRSDGTATKSTDVKGELTSG
;
A
#
# COMPACT_ATOMS: atom_id res chain seq x y z
N MET A 1 65.61 -35.99 3.46
CA MET A 1 65.90 -34.55 3.25
C MET A 1 64.67 -33.95 2.59
N THR A 2 63.70 -33.50 3.40
CA THR A 2 63.36 -32.08 3.69
C THR A 2 62.72 -31.39 2.49
N ARG A 3 61.37 -31.24 2.50
CA ARG A 3 60.60 -29.98 2.71
C ARG A 3 60.76 -29.04 1.50
N GLU A 4 59.71 -28.48 0.90
CA GLU A 4 58.81 -27.49 1.50
C GLU A 4 57.47 -27.43 0.76
N ARG A 5 56.38 -27.29 1.52
CA ARG A 5 55.04 -26.96 1.04
C ARG A 5 54.94 -25.44 0.97
N VAL A 6 54.57 -24.87 -0.17
CA VAL A 6 54.16 -23.46 -0.26
C VAL A 6 52.64 -23.43 -0.41
N ALA A 7 51.96 -23.14 0.71
CA ALA A 7 50.55 -22.84 0.73
C ALA A 7 50.36 -21.35 0.42
N ALA A 8 49.78 -21.03 -0.74
CA ALA A 8 49.36 -19.68 -1.06
C ALA A 8 47.98 -19.44 -0.44
N ALA A 9 47.95 -18.75 0.70
CA ALA A 9 46.74 -18.22 1.30
C ALA A 9 46.34 -16.94 0.53
N LEU A 10 45.34 -17.03 -0.33
CA LEU A 10 44.69 -15.85 -0.92
C LEU A 10 43.68 -15.32 0.10
N LEU A 11 43.99 -14.15 0.67
CA LEU A 11 43.11 -13.39 1.55
C LEU A 11 41.78 -13.09 0.83
N ALA A 12 40.68 -13.62 1.38
CA ALA A 12 39.35 -13.12 1.07
C ALA A 12 39.17 -11.74 1.72
N LEU A 13 39.15 -10.67 0.92
CA LEU A 13 38.64 -9.38 1.37
C LEU A 13 37.11 -9.49 1.49
N LEU A 14 36.63 -9.78 2.70
CA LEU A 14 35.24 -9.54 3.07
C LEU A 14 35.04 -8.03 3.19
N ALA A 15 34.65 -7.38 2.09
CA ALA A 15 34.00 -6.09 2.19
C ALA A 15 32.65 -6.32 2.88
N VAL A 16 32.58 -6.03 4.18
CA VAL A 16 31.32 -5.89 4.91
C VAL A 16 30.66 -4.61 4.38
N THR A 17 30.07 -4.71 3.19
CA THR A 17 29.07 -3.76 2.74
C THR A 17 27.89 -3.98 3.66
N GLY A 18 27.60 -2.98 4.51
CA GLY A 18 26.39 -3.01 5.33
C GLY A 18 25.20 -3.30 4.42
N CYS A 19 24.30 -4.19 4.88
CA CYS A 19 23.11 -4.61 4.16
C CYS A 19 22.31 -3.38 3.71
N SER A 20 22.62 -2.88 2.52
CA SER A 20 21.72 -2.05 1.76
C SER A 20 20.80 -3.08 1.12
N ASP A 21 19.62 -3.28 1.69
CA ASP A 21 18.63 -4.23 1.16
C ASP A 21 18.49 -3.98 -0.33
N PHE A 22 18.97 -4.92 -1.13
CA PHE A 22 19.03 -4.75 -2.57
C PHE A 22 17.60 -4.90 -3.09
N VAL A 23 16.94 -3.78 -3.39
CA VAL A 23 15.62 -3.79 -3.99
C VAL A 23 15.74 -4.34 -5.40
N LEU A 24 15.18 -5.54 -5.61
CA LEU A 24 15.14 -6.16 -6.92
C LEU A 24 14.14 -5.42 -7.82
N ASN A 25 14.60 -5.04 -9.01
CA ASN A 25 13.80 -4.33 -10.01
C ASN A 25 13.17 -3.04 -9.46
N PRO A 26 13.96 -2.01 -9.07
CA PRO A 26 13.39 -0.78 -8.54
C PRO A 26 12.44 -0.11 -9.55
N ILE A 27 11.44 0.60 -9.03
CA ILE A 27 10.50 1.42 -9.82
C ILE A 27 10.74 2.89 -9.51
N SER A 28 10.31 3.78 -10.41
CA SER A 28 10.34 5.22 -10.14
C SER A 28 9.23 5.65 -9.17
N PRO A 29 9.36 6.82 -8.51
CA PRO A 29 8.25 7.39 -7.75
C PRO A 29 6.95 7.54 -8.53
N GLN A 30 7.04 7.90 -9.81
CA GLN A 30 5.86 8.03 -10.67
C GLN A 30 5.21 6.67 -10.94
N GLU A 31 6.00 5.60 -11.07
CA GLU A 31 5.48 4.24 -11.21
C GLU A 31 4.85 3.75 -9.90
N ALA A 32 5.47 4.02 -8.75
CA ALA A 32 4.90 3.69 -7.44
C ALA A 32 3.54 4.38 -7.21
N ARG A 33 3.42 5.65 -7.59
CA ARG A 33 2.14 6.38 -7.59
C ARG A 33 1.12 5.75 -8.53
N ARG A 34 1.53 5.47 -9.77
CA ARG A 34 0.63 4.92 -10.79
C ARG A 34 0.03 3.57 -10.35
N GLN A 35 0.84 2.68 -9.76
CA GLN A 35 0.37 1.41 -9.23
C GLN A 35 -0.85 1.58 -8.31
N VAL A 36 -0.74 2.44 -7.30
CA VAL A 36 -1.80 2.61 -6.30
C VAL A 36 -3.00 3.38 -6.84
N ILE A 37 -2.81 4.36 -7.74
CA ILE A 37 -3.92 5.08 -8.38
C ILE A 37 -4.75 4.14 -9.28
N ASP A 38 -4.09 3.31 -10.09
CA ASP A 38 -4.77 2.38 -10.99
C ASP A 38 -5.55 1.30 -10.23
N VAL A 39 -4.96 0.76 -9.15
CA VAL A 39 -5.64 -0.20 -8.26
C VAL A 39 -6.78 0.47 -7.50
N SER A 40 -6.61 1.71 -7.04
CA SER A 40 -7.67 2.44 -6.32
C SER A 40 -8.90 2.68 -7.19
N ARG A 41 -8.72 3.04 -8.46
CA ARG A 41 -9.83 3.15 -9.44
C ARG A 41 -10.59 1.84 -9.59
N GLN A 42 -9.87 0.72 -9.66
CA GLN A 42 -10.50 -0.60 -9.77
C GLN A 42 -11.31 -0.93 -8.52
N VAL A 43 -10.80 -0.66 -7.32
CA VAL A 43 -11.53 -0.86 -6.06
C VAL A 43 -12.83 -0.03 -6.03
N VAL A 44 -12.75 1.27 -6.37
CA VAL A 44 -13.92 2.15 -6.42
C VAL A 44 -14.97 1.62 -7.40
N ALA A 45 -14.55 1.24 -8.60
CA ALA A 45 -15.43 0.70 -9.63
C ALA A 45 -16.07 -0.64 -9.22
N ASP A 46 -15.29 -1.56 -8.67
CA ASP A 46 -15.75 -2.91 -8.31
C ASP A 46 -16.69 -2.90 -7.08
N LEU A 47 -16.48 -1.98 -6.15
CA LEU A 47 -17.42 -1.73 -5.05
C LEU A 47 -18.67 -0.96 -5.50
N GLY A 48 -18.59 -0.26 -6.63
CA GLY A 48 -19.61 0.69 -7.09
C GLY A 48 -19.78 1.85 -6.11
N ALA A 49 -18.70 2.26 -5.44
CA ALA A 49 -18.74 3.19 -4.33
C ALA A 49 -18.53 4.65 -4.78
N GLU A 50 -19.06 5.59 -4.01
CA GLU A 50 -18.75 7.03 -4.16
C GLU A 50 -17.55 7.37 -3.28
N VAL A 51 -16.55 8.09 -3.84
CA VAL A 51 -15.37 8.52 -3.09
C VAL A 51 -15.72 9.70 -2.17
N ALA A 52 -15.66 9.51 -0.86
CA ALA A 52 -15.85 10.58 0.12
C ALA A 52 -14.62 11.50 0.16
N GLU A 53 -13.44 10.90 0.34
CA GLU A 53 -12.13 11.54 0.32
C GLU A 53 -11.07 10.54 -0.19
N ALA A 54 -9.98 11.05 -0.74
CA ALA A 54 -8.82 10.21 -1.08
C ALA A 54 -7.53 11.03 -1.04
N LYS A 55 -6.51 10.48 -0.39
CA LYS A 55 -5.18 11.08 -0.27
C LYS A 55 -4.11 10.12 -0.75
N PHE A 56 -3.12 10.65 -1.45
CA PHE A 56 -1.91 9.94 -1.87
C PHE A 56 -0.68 10.43 -1.11
N GLY A 57 0.20 9.51 -0.72
CA GLY A 57 1.51 9.78 -0.13
C GLY A 57 2.55 8.69 -0.47
N TYR A 58 3.77 8.87 0.03
CA TYR A 58 4.84 7.87 -0.03
C TYR A 58 5.20 7.41 1.37
N ASP A 59 5.11 6.09 1.60
CA ASP A 59 5.40 5.48 2.88
C ASP A 59 6.72 4.72 2.84
N SER A 60 7.54 4.89 3.87
CA SER A 60 8.71 4.05 4.09
C SER A 60 8.27 2.62 4.38
N CYS A 61 8.94 1.65 3.76
CA CYS A 61 8.65 0.24 4.00
C CYS A 61 9.36 -0.36 5.22
N ASN A 62 10.11 0.46 5.95
CA ASN A 62 10.79 0.08 7.19
C ASN A 62 10.55 1.11 8.30
N ASP A 63 10.83 0.69 9.53
CA ASP A 63 10.66 1.48 10.75
C ASP A 63 11.67 2.64 10.88
N TYR A 64 12.67 2.72 10.01
CA TYR A 64 13.69 3.78 10.02
C TYR A 64 13.30 4.98 9.14
N GLY A 65 12.16 4.92 8.45
CA GLY A 65 11.73 5.98 7.55
C GLY A 65 12.64 6.15 6.32
N LYS A 66 13.33 5.08 5.89
CA LYS A 66 14.29 5.12 4.77
C LYS A 66 13.75 4.34 3.57
N ALA A 67 14.35 4.55 2.40
CA ALA A 67 14.10 3.70 1.24
C ALA A 67 14.29 2.20 1.58
N PRO A 68 13.55 1.28 0.93
CA PRO A 68 12.55 1.58 -0.10
C PRO A 68 11.26 2.20 0.44
N PHE A 69 10.64 3.02 -0.40
CA PHE A 69 9.30 3.56 -0.23
C PHE A 69 8.30 2.78 -1.10
N ARG A 70 7.02 2.98 -0.80
CA ARG A 70 5.88 2.58 -1.63
C ARG A 70 4.95 3.78 -1.83
N GLY A 71 4.16 3.76 -2.90
CA GLY A 71 2.99 4.62 -2.98
C GLY A 71 1.91 4.12 -2.01
N HIS A 72 1.14 5.05 -1.45
CA HIS A 72 -0.02 4.75 -0.61
C HIS A 72 -1.20 5.65 -1.00
N VAL A 73 -2.37 5.05 -1.24
CA VAL A 73 -3.64 5.78 -1.28
C VAL A 73 -4.50 5.34 -0.11
N SER A 74 -4.95 6.32 0.69
CA SER A 74 -5.98 6.12 1.70
C SER A 74 -7.27 6.80 1.25
N MET A 75 -8.39 6.08 1.22
CA MET A 75 -9.66 6.59 0.74
C MET A 75 -10.85 6.18 1.61
N GLY A 76 -11.71 7.15 1.90
CA GLY A 76 -13.02 6.91 2.48
C GLY A 76 -14.07 6.73 1.38
N LEU A 77 -14.86 5.66 1.43
CA LEU A 77 -15.87 5.35 0.42
C LEU A 77 -17.28 5.22 1.01
N TRP A 78 -18.26 5.73 0.27
CA TRP A 78 -19.68 5.51 0.50
C TRP A 78 -20.16 4.32 -0.32
N MET A 79 -20.52 3.24 0.37
CA MET A 79 -21.13 2.07 -0.27
C MET A 79 -22.49 2.38 -0.90
N PRO A 80 -22.79 1.85 -2.10
CA PRO A 80 -24.02 2.14 -2.83
C PRO A 80 -25.24 1.55 -2.13
N GLY A 81 -26.33 2.33 -2.08
CA GLY A 81 -27.62 1.90 -1.52
C GLY A 81 -27.67 1.83 0.01
N ALA A 82 -26.59 2.19 0.71
CA ALA A 82 -26.56 2.27 2.16
C ALA A 82 -26.85 3.71 2.65
N GLU A 83 -27.56 3.82 3.77
CA GLU A 83 -27.79 5.10 4.44
C GLU A 83 -26.49 5.58 5.10
N ARG A 84 -26.02 6.79 4.77
CA ARG A 84 -24.71 7.32 5.24
C ARG A 84 -24.52 7.31 6.76
N SER A 85 -25.61 7.37 7.53
CA SER A 85 -25.60 7.37 9.00
C SER A 85 -25.51 5.98 9.62
N ARG A 86 -25.51 4.91 8.81
CA ARG A 86 -25.55 3.51 9.25
C ARG A 86 -24.28 2.79 8.88
N GLU A 87 -23.96 1.77 9.67
CA GLU A 87 -22.89 0.85 9.36
C GLU A 87 -23.28 -0.07 8.18
N VAL A 88 -22.29 -0.46 7.38
CA VAL A 88 -22.40 -1.58 6.44
C VAL A 88 -21.74 -2.81 7.05
N THR A 89 -22.19 -4.02 6.71
CA THR A 89 -21.53 -5.21 7.24
C THR A 89 -20.21 -5.48 6.48
N PRO A 90 -19.16 -5.99 7.14
CA PRO A 90 -17.93 -6.38 6.44
C PRO A 90 -18.20 -7.33 5.27
N GLU A 91 -19.05 -8.34 5.46
CA GLU A 91 -19.35 -9.29 4.39
C GLU A 91 -20.03 -8.63 3.17
N SER A 92 -20.89 -7.63 3.37
CA SER A 92 -21.53 -6.90 2.25
C SER A 92 -20.55 -6.10 1.39
N VAL A 93 -19.39 -5.75 1.95
CA VAL A 93 -18.31 -5.05 1.25
C VAL A 93 -17.38 -6.06 0.60
N LEU A 94 -16.93 -7.06 1.37
CA LEU A 94 -15.94 -8.04 0.92
C LEU A 94 -16.50 -8.96 -0.17
N SER A 95 -17.79 -9.31 -0.12
CA SER A 95 -18.42 -10.14 -1.15
C SER A 95 -18.37 -9.49 -2.54
N ARG A 96 -18.60 -8.16 -2.62
CA ARG A 96 -18.53 -7.41 -3.89
C ARG A 96 -17.15 -7.50 -4.55
N LEU A 97 -16.09 -7.38 -3.75
CA LEU A 97 -14.73 -7.56 -4.24
C LEU A 97 -14.48 -9.01 -4.68
N ARG A 98 -14.91 -10.00 -3.88
CA ARG A 98 -14.76 -11.42 -4.25
C ARG A 98 -15.50 -11.78 -5.54
N GLU A 99 -16.71 -11.26 -5.74
CA GLU A 99 -17.50 -11.43 -6.97
C GLU A 99 -16.81 -10.85 -8.21
N ARG A 100 -15.94 -9.84 -8.02
CA ARG A 100 -15.09 -9.24 -9.06
C ARG A 100 -13.71 -9.89 -9.18
N GLY A 101 -13.51 -11.04 -8.53
CA GLY A 101 -12.32 -11.87 -8.66
C GLY A 101 -11.20 -11.52 -7.69
N TRP A 102 -11.39 -10.57 -6.77
CA TRP A 102 -10.40 -10.27 -5.74
C TRP A 102 -10.29 -11.41 -4.74
N ARG A 103 -9.06 -11.73 -4.35
CA ARG A 103 -8.75 -12.77 -3.37
C ARG A 103 -8.08 -12.17 -2.16
N THR A 104 -8.52 -12.59 -0.98
CA THR A 104 -7.87 -12.21 0.27
C THR A 104 -6.45 -12.76 0.28
N ASP A 105 -5.50 -11.97 0.77
CA ASP A 105 -4.13 -12.41 1.02
C ASP A 105 -4.08 -13.09 2.39
N PRO A 106 -4.01 -14.44 2.47
CA PRO A 106 -4.00 -15.13 3.75
C PRO A 106 -2.69 -14.95 4.52
N ASP A 107 -1.62 -14.55 3.84
CA ASP A 107 -0.28 -14.35 4.42
C ASP A 107 -0.12 -12.94 4.99
N PHE A 108 -1.09 -12.04 4.72
CA PHE A 108 -1.09 -10.68 5.24
C PHE A 108 -1.75 -10.61 6.62
N HIS A 109 -0.93 -10.43 7.65
CA HIS A 109 -1.38 -10.34 9.04
C HIS A 109 -1.76 -8.91 9.41
N SER A 110 -3.04 -8.58 9.34
CA SER A 110 -3.58 -7.32 9.86
C SER A 110 -4.95 -7.52 10.52
N HIS A 111 -5.45 -6.48 11.18
CA HIS A 111 -6.83 -6.48 11.68
C HIS A 111 -7.87 -6.19 10.56
N ALA A 112 -7.42 -5.78 9.36
CA ALA A 112 -8.26 -5.61 8.19
C ALA A 112 -8.32 -6.87 7.33
N ALA A 113 -9.43 -7.01 6.60
CA ALA A 113 -9.43 -7.87 5.45
C ALA A 113 -8.50 -7.28 4.38
N THR A 114 -7.47 -8.03 4.00
CA THR A 114 -6.50 -7.59 2.99
C THR A 114 -6.65 -8.44 1.73
N PHE A 115 -6.74 -7.78 0.58
CA PHE A 115 -6.67 -8.41 -0.74
C PHE A 115 -5.33 -8.09 -1.37
N LYS A 116 -4.84 -8.98 -2.24
CA LYS A 116 -3.65 -8.72 -3.06
C LYS A 116 -4.01 -8.77 -4.53
N ARG A 117 -3.55 -7.78 -5.29
CA ARG A 117 -3.67 -7.72 -6.75
C ARG A 117 -2.41 -7.13 -7.36
N ASP A 118 -1.76 -7.91 -8.23
CA ASP A 118 -0.57 -7.48 -8.97
C ASP A 118 0.55 -6.89 -8.08
N GLY A 119 0.76 -7.47 -6.89
CA GLY A 119 1.76 -7.01 -5.93
C GLY A 119 1.33 -5.84 -5.05
N VAL A 120 0.13 -5.30 -5.24
CA VAL A 120 -0.46 -4.22 -4.44
C VAL A 120 -1.41 -4.81 -3.40
N ASP A 121 -1.24 -4.40 -2.14
CA ASP A 121 -2.09 -4.81 -1.04
C ASP A 121 -3.24 -3.80 -0.87
N VAL A 122 -4.47 -4.29 -0.67
CA VAL A 122 -5.68 -3.49 -0.46
C VAL A 122 -6.31 -3.90 0.86
N GLN A 123 -6.18 -3.04 1.87
CA GLN A 123 -6.76 -3.23 3.19
C GLN A 123 -8.13 -2.57 3.24
N VAL A 124 -9.13 -3.29 3.74
CA VAL A 124 -10.50 -2.80 3.84
C VAL A 124 -10.95 -2.81 5.29
N TRP A 125 -11.32 -1.63 5.78
CA TRP A 125 -11.86 -1.40 7.11
C TRP A 125 -13.30 -0.89 6.99
N VAL A 126 -14.24 -1.55 7.68
CA VAL A 126 -15.57 -0.97 7.87
C VAL A 126 -15.48 0.09 8.97
N ILE A 127 -16.00 1.28 8.68
CA ILE A 127 -16.03 2.37 9.65
C ILE A 127 -17.25 2.17 10.55
N PRO A 128 -17.08 2.11 11.88
CA PRO A 128 -18.19 2.06 12.81
C PRO A 128 -19.14 3.25 12.61
N PRO A 129 -20.42 3.12 12.95
CA PRO A 129 -21.36 4.23 12.82
C PRO A 129 -20.87 5.43 13.67
N PRO A 130 -21.11 6.68 13.22
CA PRO A 130 -20.69 7.85 13.96
C PRO A 130 -21.36 7.90 15.34
N LEU A 131 -20.68 8.53 16.30
CA LEU A 131 -21.31 8.84 17.59
C LEU A 131 -22.49 9.80 17.39
N PRO A 132 -23.45 9.82 18.33
CA PRO A 132 -24.52 10.82 18.29
C PRO A 132 -23.94 12.24 18.17
N ASN A 133 -24.37 12.96 17.13
CA ASN A 133 -23.96 14.33 16.75
C ASN A 133 -22.66 14.46 15.94
N ASP A 134 -21.95 13.38 15.64
CA ASP A 134 -20.83 13.42 14.70
C ASP A 134 -21.34 13.20 13.26
N PRO A 135 -20.82 13.95 12.27
CA PRO A 135 -21.15 13.68 10.88
C PRO A 135 -20.53 12.35 10.44
N ALA A 136 -21.27 11.58 9.65
CA ALA A 136 -20.71 10.41 8.99
C ALA A 136 -19.65 10.85 7.95
N VAL A 137 -18.52 10.14 7.92
CA VAL A 137 -17.38 10.48 7.05
C VAL A 137 -17.24 9.55 5.84
N ALA A 138 -17.49 8.25 6.03
CA ALA A 138 -17.55 7.22 4.99
C ALA A 138 -18.15 5.93 5.61
N HIS A 139 -18.49 4.94 4.76
CA HIS A 139 -18.85 3.59 5.22
C HIS A 139 -17.62 2.69 5.40
N VAL A 140 -16.60 2.88 4.55
CA VAL A 140 -15.37 2.09 4.58
C VAL A 140 -14.15 2.97 4.39
N LEU A 141 -13.06 2.62 5.06
CA LEU A 141 -11.72 3.11 4.79
C LEU A 141 -10.97 2.04 4.02
N VAL A 142 -10.32 2.43 2.92
CA VAL A 142 -9.49 1.53 2.11
C VAL A 142 -8.08 2.10 2.01
N ASP A 143 -7.10 1.30 2.37
CA ASP A 143 -5.68 1.59 2.15
C ASP A 143 -5.15 0.72 1.02
N VAL A 144 -4.64 1.36 -0.04
CA VAL A 144 -4.00 0.71 -1.19
C VAL A 144 -2.51 0.96 -1.09
N LEU A 145 -1.75 -0.09 -0.80
CA LEU A 145 -0.33 -0.07 -0.53
C LEU A 145 0.42 -0.70 -1.70
N GLY A 146 1.22 0.12 -2.38
CA GLY A 146 2.04 -0.31 -3.50
C GLY A 146 3.21 -1.20 -3.08
N GLU A 147 4.00 -1.61 -4.07
CA GLU A 147 5.20 -2.39 -3.83
C GLU A 147 6.32 -1.54 -3.20
N CYS A 148 7.09 -2.16 -2.30
CA CYS A 148 8.29 -1.57 -1.69
C CYS A 148 9.49 -1.56 -2.63
N ARG A 149 9.37 -0.88 -3.76
CA ARG A 149 10.37 -0.89 -4.84
C ARG A 149 10.87 0.49 -5.25
N ASP A 150 10.36 1.55 -4.63
CA ASP A 150 10.86 2.91 -4.88
C ASP A 150 12.09 3.20 -4.03
N ASN A 151 13.25 3.35 -4.67
CA ASN A 151 14.51 3.63 -3.98
C ASN A 151 14.81 5.12 -3.81
N PHE A 152 13.94 6.01 -4.27
CA PHE A 152 14.11 7.44 -4.06
C PHE A 152 13.88 7.80 -2.60
N ASP A 153 14.78 8.62 -2.03
CA ASP A 153 14.63 9.08 -0.66
C ASP A 153 13.71 10.30 -0.59
N HIS A 154 12.42 10.06 -0.40
CA HIS A 154 11.37 11.08 -0.28
C HIS A 154 11.53 12.05 0.91
N ARG A 155 12.50 11.82 1.80
CA ARG A 155 12.87 12.81 2.82
C ARG A 155 13.67 13.96 2.23
N SER A 156 14.41 13.70 1.14
CA SER A 156 15.28 14.68 0.50
C SER A 156 14.51 15.79 -0.23
N ASP A 157 13.30 15.50 -0.70
CA ASP A 157 12.38 16.47 -1.32
C ASP A 157 11.17 16.80 -0.43
N GLY A 158 11.12 16.22 0.78
CA GLY A 158 10.10 16.42 1.78
C GLY A 158 8.72 15.85 1.41
N THR A 159 8.64 14.93 0.45
CA THR A 159 7.38 14.28 0.08
C THR A 159 7.01 13.10 1.00
N ALA A 160 7.96 12.56 1.77
CA ALA A 160 7.72 11.50 2.75
C ALA A 160 6.77 11.91 3.91
N THR A 161 6.48 13.19 4.06
CA THR A 161 5.60 13.73 5.12
C THR A 161 4.42 14.51 4.56
N LYS A 162 4.19 14.44 3.25
CA LYS A 162 3.12 15.17 2.56
C LYS A 162 2.12 14.17 2.00
N SER A 163 0.87 14.61 1.96
CA SER A 163 -0.16 13.95 1.17
C SER A 163 -0.77 14.92 0.18
N THR A 164 -1.30 14.39 -0.91
CA THR A 164 -1.99 15.14 -1.97
C THR A 164 -3.40 14.60 -2.11
N ASP A 165 -4.39 15.48 -2.29
CA ASP A 165 -5.74 15.06 -2.65
C ASP A 165 -5.72 14.41 -4.04
N VAL A 166 -6.30 13.22 -4.14
CA VAL A 166 -6.42 12.46 -5.40
C VAL A 166 -7.84 12.03 -5.68
N LYS A 167 -8.83 12.59 -4.97
CA LYS A 167 -10.25 12.20 -5.11
C LYS A 167 -10.72 12.32 -6.55
N GLY A 168 -10.39 13.42 -7.23
CA GLY A 168 -10.78 13.66 -8.62
C GLY A 168 -10.12 12.68 -9.61
N GLU A 169 -8.98 12.10 -9.27
CA GLU A 169 -8.31 11.12 -10.12
C GLU A 169 -8.97 9.76 -10.06
N LEU A 170 -9.60 9.42 -8.93
CA LEU A 170 -10.26 8.11 -8.73
C LEU A 170 -11.64 8.03 -9.37
N THR A 171 -12.28 9.17 -9.67
CA THR A 171 -13.63 9.23 -10.26
C THR A 171 -13.63 9.46 -11.77
N SER A 172 -12.47 9.65 -12.40
CA SER A 172 -12.34 10.04 -13.83
C SER A 172 -12.07 8.86 -14.77
N GLY A 173 -12.56 7.66 -14.44
CA GLY A 173 -12.32 6.41 -15.19
C GLY A 173 -13.54 5.92 -15.97
#